data_AF-A0A8T7AKY5-F1
#
_entry.id   AF-A0A8T7AKY5-F1
#
_cell.length_a   1.000
_cell.length_b   1.000
_cell.length_c   1.000
_cell.angle_alpha   90.00
_cell.angle_beta   90.00
_cell.angle_gamma   90.00
#
_symmetry.space_group_name_H-M   'P 1'
#
loop_
_entity.id
_entity.type
_entity.pdbx_description
1 polymer ?
#
loop_
_entity_poly.entity_id
_entity_poly.type
_entity_poly.pdbx_seq_one_letter_code
_entity_poly.pdbx_strand_id
1 'polypeptide(L)'
;GIRIPDNTIVRALLEELGEPIMSSSLILPGSEIALGDPERIRAILEHDVDLVIDGGPVGIQPSTVLDWHADHLKIVRRGVGDIGFLQEE
;
A
#
# COMPACT_ATOMS: atom_id res chain seq x y z
N GLY A 1 -2.94 10.36 -0.92
CA GLY A 1 -2.26 10.10 -2.20
C GLY A 1 -3.04 9.04 -2.97
N ILE A 2 -2.98 9.07 -4.29
CA ILE A 2 -3.61 8.07 -5.17
C ILE A 2 -2.53 7.10 -5.64
N ARG A 3 -2.86 5.81 -5.75
CA ARG A 3 -1.97 4.78 -6.29
C ARG A 3 -2.77 3.78 -7.12
N ILE A 4 -2.11 3.13 -8.07
CA ILE A 4 -2.63 2.00 -8.84
C ILE A 4 -1.79 0.77 -8.42
N PRO A 5 -2.28 -0.08 -7.51
CA PRO A 5 -1.51 -1.22 -7.02
C PRO A 5 -1.35 -2.30 -8.08
N ASP A 6 -0.13 -2.80 -8.27
CA ASP A 6 0.13 -4.02 -9.02
C ASP A 6 -0.14 -5.26 -8.15
N ASN A 7 -1.42 -5.50 -7.86
CA ASN A 7 -1.86 -6.64 -7.07
C ASN A 7 -3.23 -7.13 -7.58
N THR A 8 -3.28 -8.39 -8.02
CA THR A 8 -4.48 -8.99 -8.64
C THR A 8 -5.69 -9.01 -7.71
N ILE A 9 -5.49 -9.26 -6.40
CA ILE A 9 -6.58 -9.28 -5.41
C ILE A 9 -7.18 -7.88 -5.30
N VAL A 10 -6.35 -6.85 -5.14
CA VAL A 10 -6.82 -5.46 -5.03
C VAL A 10 -7.54 -5.02 -6.31
N ARG A 11 -7.04 -5.42 -7.49
CA ARG A 11 -7.69 -5.12 -8.77
C ARG A 11 -9.08 -5.77 -8.87
N ALA A 12 -9.21 -7.04 -8.49
CA ALA A 12 -10.50 -7.73 -8.48
C ALA A 12 -11.50 -7.10 -7.50
N LEU A 13 -11.03 -6.68 -6.31
CA LEU A 13 -11.87 -5.97 -5.34
C LEU A 13 -12.37 -4.63 -5.88
N LEU A 14 -11.51 -3.85 -6.54
CA LEU A 14 -11.89 -2.58 -7.15
C LEU A 14 -12.88 -2.76 -8.31
N GLU A 15 -12.71 -3.82 -9.11
CA GLU A 15 -13.61 -4.14 -10.23
C GLU A 15 -15.01 -4.50 -9.72
N GLU A 16 -15.10 -5.33 -8.68
CA GLU A 16 -16.38 -5.70 -8.07
C GLU A 16 -17.03 -4.53 -7.34
N LEU A 17 -16.25 -3.75 -6.59
CA LEU A 17 -16.76 -2.63 -5.80
C LEU A 17 -17.23 -1.44 -6.67
N GLY A 18 -16.59 -1.23 -7.82
CA GLY A 18 -16.91 -0.14 -8.75
C GLY A 18 -16.55 1.26 -8.24
N GLU A 19 -15.82 1.37 -7.13
CA GLU A 19 -15.43 2.63 -6.49
C GLU A 19 -13.99 2.57 -5.90
N PRO A 20 -13.35 3.71 -5.57
CA PRO A 20 -12.02 3.73 -4.99
C PRO A 20 -11.96 3.14 -3.57
N ILE A 21 -10.89 2.37 -3.27
CA ILE A 21 -10.62 1.85 -1.93
C ILE A 21 -9.59 2.73 -1.22
N MET A 22 -9.96 3.21 -0.02
CA MET A 22 -9.02 3.84 0.91
C MET A 22 -8.26 2.77 1.70
N SER A 23 -6.94 2.92 1.83
CA SER A 23 -6.11 1.98 2.58
C SER A 23 -4.94 2.69 3.27
N SER A 24 -4.45 2.09 4.34
CA SER A 24 -3.22 2.47 5.04
C SER A 24 -2.29 1.26 5.19
N SER A 25 -1.02 1.51 5.52
CA SER A 25 -0.13 0.43 5.94
C SER A 25 -0.63 -0.17 7.26
N LEU A 26 -0.57 -1.50 7.38
CA LEU A 26 -0.95 -2.20 8.60
C LEU A 26 0.20 -2.16 9.61
N ILE A 27 0.34 -1.03 10.30
CA ILE A 27 1.33 -0.81 11.36
C ILE A 27 0.58 -0.81 12.70
N LEU A 28 0.90 -1.78 13.56
CA LEU A 28 0.25 -1.91 14.87
C LEU A 28 0.71 -0.81 15.85
N PRO A 29 -0.07 -0.49 16.89
CA PRO A 29 0.34 0.44 17.94
C PRO A 29 1.68 0.03 18.56
N GLY A 30 2.61 0.98 18.62
CA GLY A 30 3.97 0.75 19.15
C GLY A 30 4.94 0.07 18.18
N SER A 31 4.51 -0.27 16.95
CA SER A 31 5.38 -0.74 15.88
C SER A 31 5.80 0.40 14.96
N GLU A 32 7.01 0.33 14.42
CA GLU A 32 7.47 1.18 13.33
C GLU A 32 7.36 0.50 11.95
N ILE A 33 7.13 -0.82 11.96
CA ILE A 33 7.17 -1.67 10.77
C ILE A 33 5.77 -2.25 10.51
N ALA A 34 5.41 -2.31 9.23
CA ALA A 34 4.15 -2.93 8.79
C ALA A 34 4.21 -4.46 8.89
N LEU A 35 3.05 -5.08 9.07
CA LEU A 35 2.91 -6.53 8.95
C LEU A 35 2.70 -6.93 7.48
N GLY A 36 3.36 -8.01 7.07
CA GLY A 36 3.22 -8.58 5.73
C GLY A 36 2.97 -10.09 5.70
N ASP A 37 2.95 -10.76 6.86
CA ASP A 37 2.67 -12.19 6.96
C ASP A 37 1.17 -12.40 7.29
N PRO A 38 0.39 -13.01 6.39
CA PRO A 38 -1.05 -13.20 6.58
C PRO A 38 -1.40 -14.05 7.81
N GLU A 39 -0.60 -15.06 8.15
CA GLU A 39 -0.83 -15.91 9.33
C GLU A 39 -0.66 -15.10 10.62
N ARG A 40 0.39 -14.27 10.67
CA ARG A 40 0.63 -13.34 11.77
C ARG A 40 -0.48 -12.31 11.89
N ILE A 41 -0.95 -11.76 10.76
CA ILE A 41 -2.04 -10.78 10.72
C ILE A 41 -3.33 -11.40 11.27
N ARG A 42 -3.70 -12.59 10.80
CA ARG A 42 -4.86 -13.33 11.28
C ARG A 42 -4.77 -13.59 12.78
N ALA A 43 -3.65 -14.12 13.26
CA ALA A 43 -3.47 -14.43 14.68
C ALA A 43 -3.60 -13.21 15.61
N ILE A 44 -3.36 -12.00 15.12
CA ILE A 44 -3.46 -10.76 15.91
C ILE A 44 -4.84 -10.10 15.77
N LEU A 45 -5.41 -10.10 14.56
CA LEU A 45 -6.54 -9.23 14.20
C LEU A 45 -7.82 -9.98 13.84
N GLU A 46 -7.86 -11.32 13.82
CA GLU A 46 -9.04 -12.09 13.37
C GLU A 46 -10.34 -11.79 14.15
N HIS A 47 -10.24 -11.13 15.30
CA HIS A 47 -11.39 -10.70 16.10
C HIS A 47 -11.63 -9.19 16.08
N ASP A 48 -10.72 -8.41 15.48
CA ASP A 48 -10.78 -6.95 15.39
C ASP A 48 -11.20 -6.45 14.00
N VAL A 49 -11.21 -7.31 12.98
CA VAL A 49 -11.61 -6.98 11.61
C VAL A 49 -12.64 -7.97 11.07
N ASP A 50 -13.48 -7.53 10.14
CA ASP A 50 -14.51 -8.37 9.52
C ASP A 50 -13.93 -9.48 8.64
N LEU A 51 -12.77 -9.23 8.00
CA LEU A 51 -12.15 -10.14 7.05
C LEU A 51 -10.63 -9.96 6.98
N VAL A 52 -9.92 -11.09 6.86
CA VAL A 52 -8.51 -11.15 6.45
C VAL A 52 -8.45 -11.93 5.15
N ILE A 53 -7.82 -11.35 4.12
CA ILE A 53 -7.61 -12.00 2.82
C ILE A 53 -6.15 -12.43 2.74
N ASP A 54 -5.91 -13.74 2.67
CA ASP A 54 -4.58 -14.31 2.48
C ASP A 54 -4.21 -14.34 0.98
N GLY A 55 -3.24 -13.52 0.60
CA GLY A 55 -2.61 -13.50 -0.73
C GLY A 55 -1.14 -13.94 -0.71
N GLY A 56 -0.70 -14.59 0.36
CA GLY A 56 0.69 -14.87 0.68
C GLY A 56 1.44 -13.69 1.32
N PRO A 57 2.73 -13.87 1.68
CA PRO A 57 3.55 -12.82 2.26
C PRO A 57 3.73 -11.62 1.32
N VAL A 58 3.57 -10.41 1.84
CA VAL A 58 3.72 -9.16 1.09
C VAL A 58 4.89 -8.32 1.57
N GLY A 59 5.48 -7.54 0.64
CA GLY A 59 6.53 -6.59 0.95
C GLY A 59 6.03 -5.47 1.87
N ILE A 60 6.81 -5.16 2.90
CA ILE A 60 6.50 -4.14 3.93
C ILE A 60 7.13 -2.78 3.63
N GLN A 61 7.92 -2.68 2.56
CA GLN A 61 8.56 -1.45 2.12
C GLN A 61 7.50 -0.48 1.54
N PRO A 62 7.52 0.80 1.93
CA PRO A 62 6.51 1.75 1.49
C PRO A 62 6.64 2.08 0.00
N SER A 63 5.54 2.54 -0.58
CA SER A 63 5.55 3.08 -1.95
C SER A 63 6.36 4.38 -2.02
N THR A 64 6.93 4.63 -3.20
CA THR A 64 7.38 5.97 -3.58
C THR A 64 6.18 6.92 -3.57
N VAL A 65 6.37 8.14 -3.06
CA VAL A 65 5.34 9.19 -3.01
C VAL A 65 5.89 10.41 -3.71
N LEU A 66 5.16 10.82 -4.74
CA LEU A 66 5.38 12.06 -5.46
C LEU A 66 4.29 13.05 -5.05
N ASP A 67 4.70 14.27 -4.74
CA ASP A 67 3.81 15.42 -4.65
C ASP A 67 3.87 16.16 -5.98
N TRP A 68 2.73 16.24 -6.65
CA TRP A 68 2.61 16.86 -7.95
C TRP A 68 1.48 17.87 -7.90
N HIS A 69 1.86 19.15 -7.99
CA HIS A 69 0.94 20.26 -8.02
C HIS A 69 1.42 21.31 -9.02
N ALA A 70 0.52 21.73 -9.92
CA ALA A 70 0.84 22.58 -11.06
C ALA A 70 2.03 22.00 -11.86
N ASP A 71 3.06 22.81 -12.11
CA ASP A 71 4.24 22.41 -12.87
C ASP A 71 5.40 21.95 -11.97
N HIS A 72 5.13 21.67 -10.69
CA HIS A 72 6.15 21.22 -9.73
C HIS A 72 5.93 19.77 -9.33
N LEU A 73 6.95 18.95 -9.60
CA LEU A 73 7.03 17.57 -9.14
C LEU A 73 8.09 17.45 -8.04
N LYS A 74 7.71 16.94 -6.88
CA LYS A 74 8.60 16.71 -5.75
C LYS A 74 8.52 15.26 -5.28
N ILE A 75 9.67 14.64 -5.09
CA ILE A 75 9.76 13.35 -4.41
C ILE A 75 9.60 13.58 -2.91
N VAL A 76 8.47 13.16 -2.33
CA VAL A 76 8.20 13.27 -0.88
C VAL A 76 8.77 12.07 -0.13
N ARG A 77 8.73 10.88 -0.76
CA ARG A 77 9.29 9.65 -0.20
C ARG A 77 9.81 8.77 -1.31
N ARG A 78 11.05 8.31 -1.20
CA ARG A 78 11.60 7.24 -2.06
C ARG A 78 11.21 5.89 -1.45
N GLY A 79 10.62 5.01 -2.25
CA GLY A 79 10.16 3.69 -1.85
C GLY A 79 10.33 2.68 -2.99
N VAL A 80 9.48 1.66 -3.05
CA VAL A 80 9.59 0.58 -4.05
C VAL A 80 9.16 0.97 -5.47
N GLY A 81 8.54 2.14 -5.64
CA GLY A 81 8.11 2.60 -6.97
C GLY A 81 9.30 3.14 -7.75
N ASP A 82 9.54 2.60 -8.95
CA ASP A 82 10.58 3.09 -9.85
C ASP A 82 10.31 4.54 -10.25
N ILE A 83 11.37 5.34 -10.26
CA ILE A 83 11.38 6.76 -10.61
C ILE A 83 12.60 7.10 -11.48
N GLY A 84 13.30 6.11 -12.05
CA GLY A 84 14.45 6.34 -12.93
C GLY A 84 14.11 7.12 -14.21
N PHE A 85 12.82 7.19 -14.56
CA PHE A 85 12.32 8.01 -15.67
C PHE A 85 12.20 9.50 -15.34
N LEU A 86 12.27 9.89 -14.06
CA LEU A 86 12.28 11.29 -13.66
C LEU A 86 13.68 11.85 -13.93
N GLN A 87 13.79 12.79 -14.86
CA GLN A 87 15.02 13.54 -15.09
C GLN A 87 15.22 14.51 -13.92
N GLU A 88 16.37 14.46 -13.25
CA GLU A 88 16.77 15.50 -12.31
C GLU A 88 17.14 16.74 -13.15
N GLU A 89 16.38 17.83 -13.01
CA GLU A 89 16.79 19.17 -13.50
C GLU A 89 17.91 19.74 -12.62
#